data_AF-A0AAW4MZW4-F1
#
_entry.id   AF-A0AAW4MZW4-F1
#
_cell.length_a   1.000
_cell.length_b   1.000
_cell.length_c   1.000
_cell.angle_alpha   90.00
_cell.angle_beta   90.00
_cell.angle_gamma   90.00
#
_symmetry.space_group_name_H-M   'P 1'
#
loop_
_entity.id
_entity.type
_entity.pdbx_description
1 polymer ?
#
loop_
_entity_poly.entity_id
_entity_poly.type
_entity_poly.pdbx_seq_one_letter_code
_entity_poly.pdbx_strand_id
1 'polypeptide(L)'
;MVMKYLDPKADLTFKKIFGNHPDRLKNLLNTLQSLNEDELIQQQQYLPTTEELEISGFSDAELRAYDKFWDSVSVERTLIDDSYQKGKEKGKEEGIAEGMEMGIKQGMEKGKAEGKHEANTETAQRLLAMGLSAEQVAKATQLPLDIIKNLSNS
;
A
#
# COMPACT_ATOMS: atom_id res chain seq x y z
N MET A 1 -4.67 22.22 16.04
CA MET A 1 -4.35 20.78 15.95
C MET A 1 -3.79 20.37 17.30
N VAL A 2 -4.53 19.61 18.11
CA VAL A 2 -4.04 19.17 19.43
C VAL A 2 -2.99 18.10 19.17
N MET A 3 -1.73 18.36 19.52
CA MET A 3 -0.70 17.33 19.49
C MET A 3 -1.08 16.27 20.51
N LYS A 4 -1.55 15.12 20.03
CA LYS A 4 -1.78 13.94 20.86
C LYS A 4 -0.40 13.38 21.18
N TYR A 5 0.15 13.77 22.34
CA TYR A 5 1.39 13.17 22.82
C TYR A 5 1.20 11.65 22.91
N LEU A 6 2.19 10.91 22.42
CA LEU A 6 2.21 9.47 22.51
C LEU A 6 2.31 9.09 23.99
N ASP A 7 1.38 8.26 24.47
CA ASP A 7 1.43 7.75 25.85
C ASP A 7 2.64 6.80 25.97
N PRO A 8 3.69 7.15 26.74
CA PRO A 8 4.88 6.31 26.85
C PRO A 8 4.59 4.93 27.45
N LYS A 9 3.45 4.76 28.13
CA LYS A 9 3.00 3.46 28.66
C LYS A 9 2.60 2.48 27.55
N ALA A 10 2.14 2.99 26.41
CA ALA A 10 1.69 2.21 25.26
C ALA A 10 2.68 2.28 24.07
N ASP A 11 3.77 3.03 24.21
CA ASP A 11 4.77 3.19 23.15
C ASP A 11 5.77 2.01 23.13
N LEU A 12 5.57 1.11 22.17
CA LEU A 12 6.46 -0.01 21.87
C LEU A 12 7.90 0.42 21.57
N THR A 13 8.08 1.57 20.93
CA THR A 13 9.40 2.12 20.58
C THR A 13 10.11 2.61 21.83
N PHE A 14 9.40 3.35 22.68
CA PHE A 14 9.91 3.78 23.99
C PHE A 14 10.31 2.57 24.86
N LYS A 15 9.44 1.56 24.96
CA LYS A 15 9.74 0.32 25.71
C LYS A 15 10.97 -0.40 25.17
N LYS A 16 11.17 -0.48 23.85
CA LYS A 16 12.36 -1.12 23.26
C LYS A 16 13.66 -0.36 23.55
N ILE A 17 13.61 0.97 23.53
CA ILE A 17 14.82 1.81 23.69
C ILE A 17 15.21 1.92 25.17
N PHE A 18 14.23 2.04 26.08
CA PHE A 18 14.48 2.34 27.49
C PHE A 18 14.18 1.17 28.43
N GLY A 19 13.22 0.30 28.12
CA GLY A 19 12.66 -0.70 29.05
C GLY A 19 13.66 -1.70 29.63
N ASN A 20 14.75 -1.99 28.92
CA ASN A 20 15.82 -2.89 29.39
C ASN A 20 17.18 -2.17 29.57
N HIS A 21 17.19 -0.84 29.52
CA HIS A 21 18.41 -0.03 29.52
C HIS A 21 18.34 1.07 30.60
N PRO A 22 18.50 0.72 31.89
CA PRO A 22 18.33 1.66 33.00
C PRO A 22 19.19 2.93 32.86
N ASP A 23 20.47 2.79 32.51
CA ASP A 23 21.34 3.95 32.37
C ASP A 23 20.93 4.90 31.24
N ARG A 24 20.31 4.38 30.17
CA ARG A 24 19.81 5.24 29.08
C ARG A 24 18.64 6.10 29.54
N LEU A 25 17.70 5.51 30.29
CA LEU A 25 16.58 6.25 30.85
C LEU A 25 17.09 7.26 31.89
N LYS A 26 18.04 6.88 32.74
CA LYS A 26 18.69 7.77 33.73
C LYS A 26 19.29 9.00 33.07
N ASN A 27 20.13 8.76 32.08
CA ASN A 27 20.90 9.80 31.42
C ASN A 27 20.01 10.73 30.61
N LEU A 28 18.98 10.17 29.94
CA LEU A 28 17.98 10.98 29.27
C LEU A 28 17.24 11.89 30.26
N LEU A 29 16.75 11.35 31.38
CA LEU A 29 16.02 12.12 32.39
C LEU A 29 16.90 13.22 33.00
N ASN A 30 18.13 12.90 33.39
CA ASN A 30 19.09 13.86 33.93
C ASN A 30 19.42 14.97 32.91
N THR A 31 19.54 14.63 31.62
CA THR A 31 19.82 15.60 30.54
C THR A 31 18.62 16.52 30.30
N LEU A 32 17.39 15.97 30.26
CA LEU A 32 16.17 16.75 30.02
C LEU A 32 15.83 17.68 31.19
N GLN A 33 16.09 17.22 32.42
CA GLN A 33 15.74 17.98 33.63
C GLN A 33 16.78 19.04 34.00
N SER A 34 17.94 19.09 33.33
CA SER A 34 19.02 20.07 33.59
C SER A 34 19.37 20.19 35.08
N LEU A 35 19.40 19.05 35.77
CA LEU A 35 19.61 18.98 37.21
C LEU A 35 21.04 19.36 37.59
N ASN A 36 21.21 19.97 38.76
CA ASN A 36 22.53 20.19 39.34
C ASN A 36 23.15 18.85 39.77
N GLU A 37 24.47 18.79 39.97
CA GLU A 37 25.18 17.53 40.31
C GLU A 37 24.60 16.83 41.54
N ASP A 38 24.14 17.60 42.54
CA ASP A 38 23.54 17.09 43.78
C ASP A 38 22.09 16.57 43.60
N GLU A 39 21.43 16.92 42.50
CA GLU A 39 20.03 16.57 42.21
C GLU A 39 19.91 15.43 41.19
N LEU A 40 21.04 14.99 40.60
CA LEU A 40 21.06 13.92 39.61
C LEU A 40 20.45 12.64 40.17
N ILE A 41 19.64 11.98 39.33
CA ILE A 41 19.09 10.66 39.64
C ILE A 41 20.26 9.67 39.75
N GLN A 42 20.56 9.25 40.98
CA GLN A 42 21.64 8.31 41.28
C GLN A 42 21.18 6.85 41.12
N GLN A 43 19.94 6.55 41.51
CA GLN A 43 19.38 5.21 41.49
C GLN A 43 17.99 5.23 40.84
N GLN A 44 17.69 4.20 40.06
CA GLN A 44 16.35 3.92 39.55
C GLN A 44 16.04 2.45 39.73
N GLN A 45 14.75 2.13 39.81
CA GLN A 45 14.26 0.76 39.86
C GLN A 45 13.07 0.63 38.91
N TYR A 46 13.11 -0.38 38.06
CA TYR A 46 11.93 -0.81 37.33
C TYR A 46 11.02 -1.55 38.29
N LEU A 47 9.80 -1.05 38.45
CA LEU A 47 8.77 -1.80 39.14
C LEU A 47 8.30 -2.93 38.24
N PRO A 48 8.08 -4.13 38.79
CA PRO A 48 7.46 -5.21 38.04
C PRO A 48 6.12 -4.74 37.49
N THR A 49 5.80 -5.21 36.30
CA THR A 49 4.52 -4.95 35.67
C THR A 49 3.38 -5.54 36.51
N THR A 50 2.17 -4.99 36.37
CA THR A 50 0.97 -5.51 37.05
C THR A 50 0.79 -7.00 36.77
N GLU A 51 1.10 -7.43 35.55
CA GLU A 51 1.08 -8.83 35.11
C GLU A 51 2.14 -9.69 35.83
N GLU A 52 3.39 -9.22 35.95
CA GLU A 52 4.43 -9.94 36.72
C GLU A 52 4.09 -10.05 38.23
N LEU A 53 3.47 -9.02 38.80
CA LEU A 53 3.01 -9.05 40.19
C LEU A 53 1.85 -10.03 40.38
N GLU A 54 0.90 -10.08 39.45
CA GLU A 54 -0.21 -11.03 39.48
C GLU A 54 0.29 -12.48 39.34
N ILE A 55 1.19 -12.73 38.38
CA ILE A 55 1.76 -14.05 38.12
C ILE A 55 2.65 -14.53 39.28
N SER A 56 3.30 -13.62 40.02
CA SER A 56 4.11 -13.99 41.19
C SER A 56 3.30 -14.66 42.31
N GLY A 57 1.97 -14.47 42.32
CA GLY A 57 1.06 -15.12 43.25
C GLY A 57 0.45 -16.43 42.75
N PHE A 58 0.76 -16.85 41.52
CA PHE A 58 0.18 -18.05 40.92
C PHE A 58 0.82 -19.33 41.44
N SER A 59 0.01 -20.36 41.62
CA SER A 59 0.47 -21.73 41.78
C SER A 59 1.00 -22.31 40.46
N ASP A 60 1.77 -23.39 40.53
CA ASP A 60 2.28 -24.11 39.33
C ASP A 60 1.16 -24.51 38.35
N ALA A 61 -0.04 -24.79 38.84
CA ALA A 61 -1.19 -25.12 38.00
C ALA A 61 -1.74 -23.90 37.24
N GLU A 62 -1.78 -22.75 37.91
CA GLU A 62 -2.22 -21.47 37.33
C GLU A 62 -1.19 -20.93 36.33
N LEU A 63 0.11 -21.08 36.61
CA LEU A 63 1.19 -20.76 35.65
C LEU A 63 1.05 -21.57 34.36
N ARG A 64 0.79 -22.88 34.45
CA ARG A 64 0.56 -23.72 33.26
C ARG A 64 -0.71 -23.33 32.49
N ALA A 65 -1.75 -22.92 33.20
CA ALA A 65 -2.98 -22.44 32.57
C ALA A 65 -2.76 -21.11 31.83
N TYR A 66 -1.99 -20.21 32.43
CA TYR A 66 -1.57 -18.94 31.85
C TYR A 66 -0.70 -19.14 30.59
N ASP A 67 0.33 -20.00 30.65
CA ASP A 67 1.16 -20.34 29.49
C ASP A 67 0.34 -20.92 28.34
N LYS A 68 -0.56 -21.87 28.65
CA LYS A 68 -1.44 -22.48 27.66
C LYS A 68 -2.41 -21.48 27.02
N PHE A 69 -2.90 -20.51 27.80
CA PHE A 69 -3.74 -19.43 27.29
C PHE A 69 -2.97 -18.56 26.29
N TRP A 70 -1.75 -18.14 26.64
CA TRP A 70 -0.92 -17.32 25.76
C TRP A 70 -0.41 -18.05 24.52
N ASP A 71 -0.13 -19.35 24.61
CA ASP A 71 0.16 -20.20 23.45
C ASP A 71 -1.02 -20.21 22.46
N SER A 72 -2.25 -20.34 22.97
CA SER A 72 -3.46 -20.29 22.14
C SER A 72 -3.64 -18.94 21.44
N VAL A 73 -3.44 -17.84 22.17
CA VAL A 73 -3.54 -16.47 21.63
C VAL A 73 -2.47 -16.21 20.57
N SER A 74 -1.25 -16.75 20.76
CA SER A 74 -0.15 -16.64 19.80
C SER A 74 -0.45 -17.37 18.48
N VAL A 75 -1.02 -18.57 18.56
CA VAL A 75 -1.45 -19.36 17.39
C VAL A 75 -2.57 -18.64 16.62
N GLU A 76 -3.58 -18.14 17.33
CA GLU A 76 -4.70 -17.41 16.72
C GLU A 76 -4.21 -16.15 15.98
N ARG A 77 -3.29 -15.40 16.60
CA ARG A 77 -2.68 -14.22 15.98
C ARG A 77 -1.89 -14.58 14.71
N THR A 78 -1.14 -15.69 14.73
CA THR A 78 -0.38 -16.16 13.57
C THR A 78 -1.31 -16.56 12.42
N LEU A 79 -2.43 -17.23 12.72
CA LEU A 79 -3.44 -17.60 11.70
C LEU A 79 -4.11 -16.37 11.08
N ILE A 80 -4.38 -15.34 11.88
CA ILE A 80 -4.95 -14.06 11.40
C ILE A 80 -3.95 -13.36 10.48
N ASP A 81 -2.68 -13.27 10.88
CA ASP A 81 -1.63 -12.64 10.07
C ASP A 81 -1.43 -13.38 8.73
N ASP A 82 -1.41 -14.71 8.74
CA ASP A 82 -1.35 -15.55 7.54
C ASP A 82 -2.54 -15.32 6.61
N SER A 83 -3.75 -15.24 7.16
CA SER A 83 -4.98 -15.02 6.38
C SER A 83 -5.02 -13.63 5.76
N TYR A 84 -4.57 -12.60 6.49
CA TYR A 84 -4.48 -11.23 6.00
C TYR A 84 -3.44 -11.11 4.90
N GLN A 85 -2.27 -11.73 5.08
CA GLN A 85 -1.21 -11.73 4.09
C GLN A 85 -1.65 -12.45 2.79
N LYS A 86 -2.29 -13.61 2.92
CA LYS A 86 -2.88 -14.32 1.76
C LYS A 86 -3.96 -13.48 1.06
N GLY A 87 -4.81 -12.79 1.83
CA GLY A 87 -5.83 -11.89 1.26
C GLY A 87 -5.21 -10.74 0.46
N LYS A 88 -4.14 -10.14 0.99
CA LYS A 88 -3.40 -9.06 0.32
C LYS A 88 -2.71 -9.53 -0.95
N GLU A 89 -2.08 -10.69 -0.91
CA GLU A 89 -1.42 -11.30 -2.08
C GLU A 89 -2.42 -11.61 -3.18
N LYS A 90 -3.53 -12.28 -2.83
CA LYS A 90 -4.61 -12.59 -3.76
C LYS A 90 -5.22 -11.34 -4.38
N GLY A 91 -5.54 -10.33 -3.59
CA GLY A 91 -6.09 -9.07 -4.11
C GLY A 91 -5.10 -8.31 -5.02
N LYS A 92 -3.80 -8.41 -4.76
CA LYS A 92 -2.77 -7.84 -5.65
C LYS A 92 -2.68 -8.60 -6.97
N GLU A 93 -2.70 -9.93 -6.93
CA GLU A 93 -2.63 -10.78 -8.11
C GLU A 93 -3.87 -10.58 -9.01
N GLU A 94 -5.07 -10.61 -8.42
CA GLU A 94 -6.33 -10.34 -9.11
C GLU A 94 -6.32 -8.93 -9.75
N GLY A 95 -5.92 -7.90 -9.00
CA GLY A 95 -5.86 -6.53 -9.53
C GLY A 95 -4.85 -6.36 -10.68
N ILE A 96 -3.71 -7.06 -10.66
CA ILE A 96 -2.74 -7.04 -11.76
C ILE A 96 -3.30 -7.78 -12.97
N ALA A 97 -3.90 -8.95 -12.78
CA ALA A 97 -4.47 -9.74 -13.86
C ALA A 97 -5.60 -8.98 -14.58
N GLU A 98 -6.56 -8.45 -13.83
CA GLU A 98 -7.67 -7.66 -14.36
C GLU A 98 -7.17 -6.39 -15.08
N GLY A 99 -6.21 -5.68 -14.47
CA GLY A 99 -5.61 -4.49 -15.08
C GLY A 99 -4.89 -4.78 -16.39
N MET A 100 -4.15 -5.89 -16.46
CA MET A 100 -3.44 -6.32 -17.66
C MET A 100 -4.40 -6.74 -18.77
N GLU A 101 -5.43 -7.53 -18.43
CA GLU A 101 -6.43 -7.98 -19.40
C GLU A 101 -7.21 -6.79 -20.00
N MET A 102 -7.68 -5.88 -19.15
CA MET A 102 -8.35 -4.65 -19.60
C MET A 102 -7.43 -3.80 -20.48
N GLY A 103 -6.17 -3.63 -20.08
CA GLY A 103 -5.19 -2.86 -20.84
C GLY A 103 -4.90 -3.45 -22.23
N ILE A 104 -4.72 -4.77 -22.31
CA ILE A 104 -4.49 -5.48 -23.59
C ILE A 104 -5.72 -5.34 -24.49
N LYS A 105 -6.91 -5.56 -23.95
CA LYS A 105 -8.16 -5.49 -24.73
C LYS A 105 -8.40 -4.09 -25.28
N GLN A 106 -8.29 -3.06 -24.44
CA GLN A 106 -8.45 -1.66 -24.85
C GLN A 106 -7.38 -1.26 -25.87
N GLY A 107 -6.12 -1.65 -25.64
CA GLY A 107 -5.02 -1.37 -26.57
C GLY A 107 -5.23 -2.02 -27.93
N MET A 108 -5.70 -3.26 -27.98
CA MET A 108 -5.98 -3.98 -29.21
C MET A 108 -7.16 -3.38 -29.99
N GLU A 109 -8.25 -3.02 -29.30
CA GLU A 109 -9.40 -2.38 -29.93
C GLU A 109 -9.04 -1.00 -30.48
N LYS A 110 -8.34 -0.17 -29.69
CA LYS A 110 -7.90 1.15 -30.12
C LYS A 110 -6.93 1.06 -31.31
N GLY A 111 -5.93 0.17 -31.25
CA GLY A 111 -4.98 -0.02 -32.34
C GLY A 111 -5.63 -0.53 -33.63
N LYS A 112 -6.61 -1.42 -33.55
CA LYS A 112 -7.40 -1.86 -34.72
C LYS A 112 -8.23 -0.72 -35.31
N ALA A 113 -8.85 0.09 -34.48
CA ALA A 113 -9.64 1.23 -34.93
C ALA A 113 -8.77 2.30 -35.60
N GLU A 114 -7.66 2.67 -34.96
CA GLU A 114 -6.69 3.64 -35.50
C GLU A 114 -6.09 3.16 -36.81
N GLY A 115 -5.62 1.90 -36.89
CA GLY A 115 -5.07 1.35 -38.13
C GLY A 115 -6.08 1.25 -39.27
N LYS A 116 -7.36 0.94 -38.96
CA LYS A 116 -8.43 0.96 -39.98
C LYS A 116 -8.69 2.37 -40.48
N HIS A 117 -8.73 3.35 -39.58
CA HIS A 117 -8.89 4.76 -39.95
C HIS A 117 -7.73 5.24 -40.83
N GLU A 118 -6.48 4.96 -40.43
CA GLU A 118 -5.28 5.33 -41.18
C GLU A 118 -5.26 4.69 -42.57
N ALA A 119 -5.51 3.39 -42.68
CA ALA A 119 -5.58 2.69 -43.96
C ALA A 119 -6.69 3.23 -44.89
N ASN A 120 -7.85 3.58 -44.33
CA ASN A 120 -8.94 4.20 -45.09
C ASN A 120 -8.55 5.61 -45.57
N THR A 121 -7.84 6.39 -44.74
CA THR A 121 -7.36 7.73 -45.13
C THR A 121 -6.28 7.67 -46.22
N GLU A 122 -5.31 6.75 -46.13
CA GLU A 122 -4.31 6.56 -47.17
C GLU A 122 -4.96 6.12 -48.49
N THR A 123 -5.93 5.21 -48.41
CA THR A 123 -6.66 4.74 -49.59
C THR A 123 -7.45 5.90 -50.21
N ALA A 124 -8.08 6.75 -49.40
CA ALA A 124 -8.77 7.94 -49.88
C ALA A 124 -7.83 8.91 -50.62
N GLN A 125 -6.65 9.19 -50.05
CA GLN A 125 -5.65 10.05 -50.68
C GLN A 125 -5.18 9.48 -52.02
N ARG A 126 -4.90 8.17 -52.11
CA ARG A 126 -4.52 7.52 -53.37
C ARG A 126 -5.62 7.62 -54.43
N LEU A 127 -6.88 7.38 -54.06
CA LEU A 127 -8.00 7.47 -55.00
C LEU A 127 -8.25 8.91 -55.47
N LEU A 128 -8.12 9.90 -54.59
CA LEU A 128 -8.18 11.32 -54.98
C LEU A 128 -7.05 11.69 -55.95
N ALA A 129 -5.81 11.24 -55.69
CA ALA A 129 -4.67 11.47 -56.57
C ALA A 129 -4.83 10.82 -57.95
N MET A 130 -5.63 9.75 -58.05
CA MET A 130 -6.00 9.10 -59.31
C MET A 130 -7.12 9.82 -60.07
N GLY A 131 -7.66 10.92 -59.53
CA GLY A 131 -8.68 11.75 -60.19
C GLY A 131 -10.13 11.28 -59.98
N LEU A 132 -10.39 10.41 -59.00
CA LEU A 132 -11.77 10.03 -58.65
C LEU A 132 -12.50 11.16 -57.90
N SER A 133 -13.83 11.24 -58.06
CA SER A 133 -14.62 12.27 -57.39
C SER A 133 -14.72 12.02 -55.88
N ALA A 134 -14.89 13.09 -55.09
CA ALA A 134 -15.06 12.98 -53.64
C ALA A 134 -16.24 12.06 -53.24
N GLU A 135 -17.33 12.01 -54.03
CA GLU A 135 -18.44 11.07 -53.78
C GLU A 135 -18.04 9.61 -53.99
N GLN A 136 -17.25 9.33 -55.04
CA GLN A 136 -16.77 7.98 -55.34
C GLN A 136 -15.78 7.49 -54.28
N VAL A 137 -14.89 8.38 -53.81
CA VAL A 137 -13.90 8.08 -52.77
C VAL A 137 -14.58 7.84 -51.41
N ALA A 138 -15.56 8.67 -51.04
CA ALA A 138 -16.32 8.47 -49.79
C ALA A 138 -17.04 7.12 -49.78
N LYS A 139 -17.63 6.72 -50.90
CA LYS A 139 -18.30 5.41 -51.04
C LYS A 139 -17.33 4.23 -50.94
N ALA A 140 -16.12 4.36 -51.51
CA ALA A 140 -15.11 3.29 -51.52
C ALA A 140 -14.41 3.09 -50.16
N THR A 141 -14.16 4.18 -49.43
CA THR A 141 -13.38 4.19 -48.18
C THR A 141 -14.23 4.17 -46.91
N GLN A 142 -15.56 4.25 -47.07
CA GLN A 142 -16.52 4.36 -45.96
C GLN A 142 -16.25 5.56 -45.03
N LEU A 143 -15.56 6.58 -45.55
CA LEU A 143 -15.30 7.83 -44.84
C LEU A 143 -16.40 8.85 -45.15
N PRO A 144 -16.77 9.71 -44.20
CA PRO A 144 -17.70 10.81 -44.43
C PRO A 144 -17.23 11.73 -45.55
N LEU A 145 -18.17 12.21 -46.36
CA LEU A 145 -17.89 13.10 -47.50
C LEU A 145 -17.12 14.37 -47.07
N ASP A 146 -17.41 14.89 -45.88
CA ASP A 146 -16.77 16.07 -45.32
C ASP A 146 -15.28 15.84 -45.03
N ILE A 147 -14.90 14.66 -44.56
CA ILE A 147 -13.49 14.29 -44.34
C ILE A 147 -12.75 14.19 -45.67
N ILE A 148 -13.37 13.58 -46.69
CA ILE A 148 -12.79 13.46 -48.03
C ILE A 148 -12.57 14.83 -48.68
N LYS A 149 -13.54 15.74 -48.55
CA LYS A 149 -13.41 17.12 -49.08
C LYS A 149 -12.28 17.88 -48.40
N ASN A 150 -12.08 17.70 -47.10
CA ASN A 150 -10.95 18.30 -46.37
C ASN A 150 -9.60 17.73 -46.83
N LEU A 151 -9.53 16.43 -47.11
CA LEU A 151 -8.31 15.78 -47.65
C LEU A 151 -7.95 16.25 -49.06
N SER A 152 -8.93 16.67 -49.87
CA SER A 152 -8.73 17.19 -51.22
C SER A 152 -8.27 18.65 -51.25
N ASN A 153 -8.44 19.40 -50.16
CA ASN A 153 -8.11 20.83 -50.06
C ASN A 153 -6.77 21.07 -49.34
N SER A 154 -6.06 20.00 -48.97
CA SER A 154 -4.72 20.02 -48.38
C SER A 154 -3.66 19.71 -49.41
#